data_AF-A0A962D3Q2-F1
#
_entry.id   AF-A0A962D3Q2-F1
#
_cell.length_a   1.000
_cell.length_b   1.000
_cell.length_c   1.000
_cell.angle_alpha   90.00
_cell.angle_beta   90.00
_cell.angle_gamma   90.00
#
_symmetry.space_group_name_H-M   'P 1'
#
loop_
_entity.id
_entity.type
_entity.pdbx_description
1 polymer ?
#
loop_
_entity_poly.entity_id
_entity_poly.type
_entity_poly.pdbx_seq_one_letter_code
_entity_poly.pdbx_strand_id
1 'polypeptide(L)'
;MALTALILPTPIRRRPTLSKRNYDLRDQAIEAHERGEYLQAVELTLAFLLPEQSSVALHEEALCLLQGSARVRIECIGERLRVRALLAELPAQGRATAGLRYFLGRLSSTGQLFQPRLRGEQIALEFEDDLALLHPQKLIEVLQRLPLEADSHDAWLAEQFQLQMPDRAPLTPLSESEWARAWEVWTMHWAAIDELMVESRRRRSLRFLDALGSLAVNQVRYLLPLHGGLRAELAEHADIYTDQEEDPNRRDAALARCIKAMRQVEPARLQAALGHASYAFSPLQEGTVSMIASMLGPHRLQGTGELRTGGRHLEAALELIADFVYLLTYQIWPEPLEQALREALDQASGKPWREVADLLWHQAAQINRAHGQADEDERAEELESLPYE
;
A
#
# COMPACT_ATOMS: atom_id res chain seq x y z
N MET A 1 -28.40 -0.15 18.74
CA MET A 1 -28.45 -1.60 19.03
C MET A 1 -27.01 -2.09 19.02
N ALA A 2 -26.63 -3.17 19.71
CA ALA A 2 -25.26 -3.67 19.61
C ALA A 2 -25.08 -4.32 18.23
N LEU A 3 -24.05 -3.95 17.48
CA LEU A 3 -23.69 -4.58 16.21
C LEU A 3 -23.57 -6.10 16.43
N THR A 4 -24.46 -6.90 15.83
CA THR A 4 -24.51 -8.36 16.05
C THR A 4 -23.61 -9.14 15.09
N ALA A 5 -23.29 -8.52 13.95
CA ALA A 5 -22.42 -9.04 12.90
C ALA A 5 -21.78 -7.88 12.15
N LEU A 6 -20.59 -8.11 11.59
CA LEU A 6 -19.94 -7.18 10.68
C LEU A 6 -20.11 -7.68 9.25
N ILE A 7 -20.50 -6.78 8.35
CA ILE A 7 -20.45 -7.07 6.92
C ILE A 7 -19.02 -6.84 6.43
N LEU A 8 -18.47 -7.84 5.75
CA LEU A 8 -17.18 -7.81 5.08
C LEU A 8 -17.46 -7.92 3.57
N PRO A 9 -17.63 -6.78 2.86
CA PRO A 9 -17.94 -6.79 1.44
C PRO A 9 -16.77 -7.31 0.62
N THR A 10 -17.04 -7.79 -0.59
CA THR A 10 -15.96 -8.08 -1.54
C THR A 10 -15.31 -6.78 -2.02
N PRO A 11 -13.97 -6.76 -2.19
CA PRO A 11 -13.27 -5.55 -2.64
C PRO A 11 -13.75 -5.07 -4.01
N ILE A 12 -13.87 -3.76 -4.12
CA ILE A 12 -14.01 -3.06 -5.41
C ILE A 12 -12.61 -2.82 -5.98
N ARG A 13 -11.63 -2.55 -5.12
CA ARG A 13 -10.23 -2.39 -5.50
C ARG A 13 -9.72 -3.63 -6.23
N ARG A 14 -9.24 -3.40 -7.46
CA ARG A 14 -8.47 -4.39 -8.22
C ARG A 14 -7.09 -4.52 -7.60
N ARG A 15 -6.63 -5.75 -7.44
CA ARG A 15 -5.30 -5.99 -6.91
C ARG A 15 -4.29 -6.13 -8.04
N PRO A 16 -3.05 -5.66 -7.81
CA PRO A 16 -1.95 -5.98 -8.70
C PRO A 16 -1.70 -7.50 -8.69
N THR A 17 -1.23 -8.02 -9.81
CA THR A 17 -0.78 -9.42 -9.93
C THR A 17 0.66 -9.53 -9.44
N LEU A 18 0.99 -10.64 -8.77
CA LEU A 18 2.36 -10.93 -8.37
C LEU A 18 3.16 -11.36 -9.61
N SER A 19 4.02 -10.47 -10.11
CA SER A 19 4.90 -10.78 -11.23
C SER A 19 6.08 -11.62 -10.74
N LYS A 20 6.22 -12.84 -11.28
CA LYS A 20 7.36 -13.70 -10.99
C LYS A 20 8.64 -13.09 -11.56
N ARG A 21 9.56 -12.68 -10.68
CA ARG A 21 10.87 -12.16 -11.08
C ARG A 21 11.79 -13.29 -11.53
N ASN A 22 12.60 -13.03 -12.56
CA ASN A 22 13.60 -13.97 -13.05
C ASN A 22 15.00 -13.55 -12.57
N TYR A 23 15.47 -14.13 -11.46
CA TYR A 23 16.76 -13.78 -10.87
C TYR A 23 17.96 -14.02 -11.81
N ASP A 24 17.84 -14.96 -12.76
CA ASP A 24 18.88 -15.14 -13.78
C ASP A 24 19.10 -13.87 -14.62
N LEU A 25 18.03 -13.08 -14.88
CA LEU A 25 18.16 -11.82 -15.60
C LEU A 25 18.87 -10.75 -14.78
N ARG A 26 18.69 -10.75 -13.46
CA ARG A 26 19.41 -9.85 -12.54
C ARG A 26 20.90 -10.16 -12.58
N ASP A 27 21.25 -11.44 -12.48
CA ASP A 27 22.64 -11.87 -12.43
C ASP A 27 23.33 -11.62 -13.79
N GLN A 28 22.64 -11.91 -14.90
CA GLN A 28 23.11 -11.53 -16.24
C GLN A 28 23.29 -10.02 -16.42
N ALA A 29 22.43 -9.19 -15.81
CA ALA A 29 22.58 -7.74 -15.84
C ALA A 29 23.88 -7.29 -15.14
N ILE A 30 24.21 -7.92 -14.01
CA ILE A 30 25.45 -7.65 -13.26
C ILE A 30 26.67 -8.04 -14.10
N GLU A 31 26.67 -9.24 -14.67
CA GLU A 31 27.76 -9.71 -15.54
C GLU A 31 27.95 -8.79 -16.76
N ALA A 32 26.86 -8.37 -17.42
CA ALA A 32 26.91 -7.45 -18.55
C ALA A 32 27.55 -6.10 -18.15
N HIS A 33 27.18 -5.57 -16.98
CA HIS A 33 27.78 -4.33 -16.46
C HIS A 33 29.29 -4.50 -16.22
N GLU A 34 29.72 -5.61 -15.62
CA GLU A 34 31.14 -5.91 -15.37
C GLU A 34 31.96 -6.06 -16.66
N ARG A 35 31.34 -6.53 -17.75
CA ARG A 35 31.96 -6.59 -19.08
C ARG A 35 32.01 -5.25 -19.82
N GLY A 36 31.42 -4.19 -19.27
CA GLY A 36 31.31 -2.87 -19.91
C GLY A 36 30.16 -2.77 -20.91
N GLU A 37 29.24 -3.73 -20.93
CA GLU A 37 28.06 -3.77 -21.79
C GLU A 37 26.90 -3.02 -21.11
N TYR A 38 27.10 -1.74 -20.78
CA TYR A 38 26.23 -1.03 -19.84
C TYR A 38 24.77 -0.88 -20.30
N LEU A 39 24.53 -0.64 -21.59
CA LEU A 39 23.16 -0.54 -22.11
C LEU A 39 22.42 -1.88 -21.96
N GLN A 40 23.09 -2.98 -22.27
CA GLN A 40 22.54 -4.32 -22.09
C GLN A 40 22.24 -4.62 -20.62
N ALA A 41 23.10 -4.18 -19.70
CA ALA A 41 22.86 -4.31 -18.27
C ALA A 41 21.57 -3.57 -17.84
N VAL A 42 21.32 -2.37 -18.37
CA VAL A 42 20.08 -1.62 -18.11
C VAL A 42 18.86 -2.36 -18.67
N GLU A 43 18.93 -2.83 -19.92
CA GLU A 43 17.83 -3.56 -20.57
C GLU A 43 17.48 -4.86 -19.83
N LEU A 44 18.48 -5.64 -19.39
CA LEU A 44 18.29 -6.83 -18.57
C LEU A 44 17.69 -6.51 -17.20
N THR A 45 18.11 -5.40 -16.59
CA THR A 45 17.54 -4.92 -15.32
C THR A 45 16.07 -4.55 -15.47
N LEU A 46 15.69 -3.89 -16.56
CA LEU A 46 14.29 -3.61 -16.86
C LEU A 46 13.50 -4.89 -17.10
N ALA A 47 14.03 -5.84 -17.86
CA ALA A 47 13.37 -7.12 -18.12
C ALA A 47 13.16 -7.94 -16.82
N PHE A 48 14.09 -7.85 -15.87
CA PHE A 48 13.96 -8.45 -14.54
C PHE A 48 12.78 -7.88 -13.76
N LEU A 49 12.62 -6.55 -13.75
CA LEU A 49 11.59 -5.87 -12.96
C LEU A 49 10.24 -5.77 -13.65
N LEU A 50 10.25 -5.67 -14.98
CA LEU A 50 9.09 -5.41 -15.84
C LEU A 50 9.07 -6.46 -16.96
N PRO A 51 8.82 -7.74 -16.63
CA PRO A 51 8.87 -8.82 -17.61
C PRO A 51 7.88 -8.63 -18.77
N GLU A 52 6.76 -7.94 -18.53
CA GLU A 52 5.76 -7.62 -19.58
C GLU A 52 6.21 -6.51 -20.54
N GLN A 53 7.28 -5.78 -20.21
CA GLN A 53 7.80 -4.65 -21.00
C GLN A 53 9.23 -4.89 -21.49
N SER A 54 9.68 -6.15 -21.48
CA SER A 54 11.06 -6.56 -21.75
C SER A 54 11.55 -6.31 -23.19
N SER A 55 10.70 -5.80 -24.09
CA SER A 55 11.01 -5.57 -25.50
C SER A 55 11.32 -4.12 -25.86
N VAL A 56 11.41 -3.21 -24.89
CA VAL A 56 11.64 -1.77 -25.17
C VAL A 56 13.13 -1.49 -25.32
N ALA A 57 13.54 -1.14 -26.54
CA ALA A 57 14.87 -0.66 -26.86
C ALA A 57 15.04 0.79 -26.38
N LEU A 58 15.59 0.97 -25.16
CA LEU A 58 15.74 2.28 -24.51
C LEU A 58 16.60 3.30 -25.29
N HIS A 59 17.42 2.82 -26.21
CA HIS A 59 18.24 3.68 -27.07
C HIS A 59 17.44 4.32 -28.22
N GLU A 60 16.27 3.77 -28.55
CA GLU A 60 15.40 4.26 -29.62
C GLU A 60 14.28 5.16 -29.07
N GLU A 61 13.69 4.77 -27.93
CA GLU A 61 12.56 5.48 -27.33
C GLU A 61 12.62 5.48 -25.81
N ALA A 62 12.17 6.58 -25.21
CA ALA A 62 12.00 6.67 -23.76
C ALA A 62 10.85 5.77 -23.30
N LEU A 63 11.11 4.93 -22.30
CA LEU A 63 10.07 4.11 -21.66
C LEU A 63 9.24 4.97 -20.70
N CYS A 64 7.92 4.92 -20.84
CA CYS A 64 6.99 5.61 -19.93
C CYS A 64 6.19 4.59 -19.12
N LEU A 65 6.45 4.55 -17.81
CA LEU A 65 5.75 3.71 -16.84
C LEU A 65 4.61 4.50 -16.20
N LEU A 66 3.51 3.80 -15.92
CA LEU A 66 2.45 4.30 -15.06
C LEU A 66 2.62 3.70 -13.67
N GLN A 67 2.77 4.55 -12.67
CA GLN A 67 2.72 4.17 -11.26
C GLN A 67 1.61 4.95 -10.58
N GLY A 68 0.48 4.29 -10.37
CA GLY A 68 -0.74 4.95 -9.92
C GLY A 68 -1.18 6.02 -10.93
N SER A 69 -1.15 7.29 -10.55
CA SER A 69 -1.39 8.41 -11.46
C SER A 69 -0.10 9.00 -12.05
N ALA A 70 1.08 8.66 -11.51
CA ALA A 70 2.35 9.23 -11.91
C ALA A 70 2.85 8.61 -13.23
N ARG A 71 3.32 9.47 -14.14
CA ARG A 71 4.09 9.06 -15.33
C ARG A 71 5.58 9.14 -15.01
N VAL A 72 6.27 8.01 -15.11
CA VAL A 72 7.71 7.92 -14.89
C VAL A 72 8.36 7.62 -16.23
N ARG A 73 9.27 8.49 -16.66
CA ARG A 73 10.03 8.31 -17.90
C ARG A 73 11.43 7.82 -17.59
N ILE A 74 11.87 6.84 -18.35
CA ILE A 74 13.21 6.26 -18.33
C ILE A 74 13.80 6.48 -19.71
N GLU A 75 14.90 7.21 -19.78
CA GLU A 75 15.52 7.61 -21.05
C GLU A 75 17.04 7.46 -20.97
N CYS A 76 17.64 6.94 -22.04
CA CYS A 76 19.09 6.98 -22.25
C CYS A 76 19.45 8.23 -23.07
N ILE A 77 20.29 9.11 -22.52
CA ILE A 77 20.76 10.33 -23.19
C ILE A 77 22.28 10.24 -23.32
N GLY A 78 22.75 9.77 -24.47
CA GLY A 78 24.17 9.46 -24.67
C GLY A 78 24.60 8.36 -23.69
N GLU A 79 25.67 8.62 -22.92
CA GLU A 79 26.23 7.68 -21.95
C GLU A 79 25.56 7.77 -20.56
N ARG A 80 24.33 8.29 -20.48
CA ARG A 80 23.60 8.50 -19.22
C ARG A 80 22.22 7.91 -19.24
N LEU A 81 21.80 7.37 -18.12
CA LEU A 81 20.40 7.06 -17.86
C LEU A 81 19.76 8.17 -17.03
N ARG A 82 18.55 8.58 -17.40
CA ARG A 82 17.69 9.41 -16.55
C ARG A 82 16.37 8.69 -16.25
N VAL A 83 15.97 8.71 -14.98
CA VAL A 83 14.62 8.34 -14.52
C VAL A 83 13.96 9.59 -13.94
N ARG A 84 12.81 9.97 -14.47
CA ARG A 84 12.15 11.23 -14.12
C ARG A 84 10.64 11.08 -13.98
N ALA A 85 10.10 11.63 -12.91
CA ALA A 85 8.67 11.83 -12.73
C ALA A 85 8.39 13.31 -12.43
N LEU A 86 7.57 13.96 -13.25
CA LEU A 86 7.12 15.32 -12.96
C LEU A 86 6.18 15.27 -11.76
N LEU A 87 6.44 16.05 -10.70
CA LEU A 87 5.62 16.06 -9.50
C LEU A 87 4.61 17.18 -9.56
N ALA A 88 5.06 18.42 -9.75
CA ALA A 88 4.21 19.59 -9.64
C ALA A 88 4.75 20.76 -10.45
N GLU A 89 3.89 21.73 -10.72
CA GLU A 89 4.24 23.06 -11.17
C GLU A 89 3.86 24.07 -10.09
N LEU A 90 4.82 24.92 -9.74
CA LEU A 90 4.71 25.88 -8.66
C LEU A 90 3.83 27.05 -9.11
N PRO A 91 2.89 27.52 -8.26
CA PRO A 91 2.14 28.72 -8.56
C PRO A 91 3.03 29.95 -8.47
N ALA A 92 2.74 30.96 -9.29
CA ALA A 92 3.50 32.22 -9.33
C ALA A 92 3.53 33.01 -8.00
N GLN A 93 2.68 32.70 -7.00
CA GLN A 93 2.59 33.45 -5.74
C GLN A 93 2.34 32.57 -4.49
N GLY A 94 2.88 33.04 -3.35
CA GLY A 94 2.47 32.73 -1.97
C GLY A 94 2.75 31.32 -1.43
N ARG A 95 2.22 30.28 -2.09
CA ARG A 95 2.28 28.89 -1.60
C ARG A 95 3.46 28.08 -2.16
N ALA A 96 4.19 28.62 -3.13
CA ALA A 96 5.38 28.00 -3.70
C ALA A 96 6.43 27.67 -2.62
N THR A 97 6.68 28.57 -1.66
CA THR A 97 7.62 28.32 -0.56
C THR A 97 7.19 27.17 0.34
N ALA A 98 5.89 27.03 0.61
CA ALA A 98 5.37 25.93 1.42
C ALA A 98 5.51 24.59 0.69
N GLY A 99 5.17 24.55 -0.60
CA GLY A 99 5.40 23.38 -1.45
C GLY A 99 6.88 23.00 -1.54
N LEU A 100 7.78 23.96 -1.75
CA LEU A 100 9.23 23.71 -1.77
C LEU A 100 9.76 23.14 -0.45
N ARG A 101 9.31 23.68 0.70
CA ARG A 101 9.68 23.13 2.01
C ARG A 101 9.19 21.70 2.17
N TYR A 102 7.98 21.40 1.70
CA TYR A 102 7.46 20.04 1.72
C TYR A 102 8.35 19.10 0.91
N PHE A 103 8.67 19.45 -0.35
CA PHE A 103 9.51 18.60 -1.19
C PHE A 103 10.90 18.35 -0.59
N LEU A 104 11.52 19.37 0.02
CA LEU A 104 12.81 19.22 0.69
C LEU A 104 12.71 18.43 2.00
N GLY A 105 11.63 18.58 2.77
CA GLY A 105 11.47 17.90 4.05
C GLY A 105 11.00 16.44 3.93
N ARG A 106 10.26 16.11 2.88
CA ARG A 106 9.63 14.79 2.71
C ARG A 106 10.30 13.92 1.65
N LEU A 107 10.77 14.52 0.54
CA LEU A 107 11.31 13.77 -0.61
C LEU A 107 12.82 13.90 -0.79
N SER A 108 13.48 14.69 0.05
CA SER A 108 14.94 14.77 0.09
C SER A 108 15.41 14.19 1.40
N SER A 109 16.13 13.07 1.32
CA SER A 109 16.78 12.44 2.46
C SER A 109 18.23 12.10 2.13
N THR A 110 19.05 12.02 3.17
CA THR A 110 20.46 11.64 3.03
C THR A 110 20.54 10.18 2.61
N GLY A 111 21.39 9.85 1.64
CA GLY A 111 21.52 8.48 1.10
C GLY A 111 20.51 8.13 -0.01
N GLN A 112 19.54 9.00 -0.29
CA GLN A 112 18.59 8.78 -1.38
C GLN A 112 19.22 9.00 -2.76
N LEU A 113 19.01 8.04 -3.66
CA LEU A 113 19.59 8.04 -5.00
C LEU A 113 18.96 9.11 -5.92
N PHE A 114 17.67 9.37 -5.76
CA PHE A 114 16.92 10.36 -6.53
C PHE A 114 16.59 11.59 -5.68
N GLN A 115 16.45 12.75 -6.33
CA GLN A 115 16.25 14.02 -5.64
C GLN A 115 15.17 14.85 -6.33
N PRO A 116 14.41 15.68 -5.58
CA PRO A 116 13.58 16.71 -6.18
C PRO A 116 14.45 17.74 -6.90
N ARG A 117 14.14 18.03 -8.16
CA ARG A 117 14.81 19.02 -9.01
C ARG A 117 13.81 20.08 -9.46
N LEU A 118 14.18 21.33 -9.26
CA LEU A 118 13.44 22.49 -9.75
C LEU A 118 14.06 22.96 -11.09
N ARG A 119 13.25 23.00 -12.15
CA ARG A 119 13.62 23.58 -13.45
C ARG A 119 12.52 24.55 -13.89
N GLY A 120 12.83 25.84 -13.88
CA GLY A 120 11.80 26.88 -14.02
C GLY A 120 10.80 26.77 -12.87
N GLU A 121 9.53 26.61 -13.20
CA GLU A 121 8.43 26.44 -12.23
C GLU A 121 8.09 24.96 -11.96
N GLN A 122 8.76 24.03 -12.63
CA GLN A 122 8.47 22.60 -12.55
C GLN A 122 9.37 21.89 -11.55
N ILE A 123 8.74 21.10 -10.68
CA ILE A 123 9.39 20.21 -9.73
C ILE A 123 9.22 18.78 -10.22
N ALA A 124 10.33 18.09 -10.43
CA ALA A 124 10.36 16.68 -10.79
C ALA A 124 11.21 15.89 -9.80
N LEU A 125 10.86 14.63 -9.58
CA LEU A 125 11.70 13.66 -8.91
C LEU A 125 12.62 13.04 -9.96
N GLU A 126 13.93 13.13 -9.76
CA GLU A 126 14.90 12.76 -10.79
C GLU A 126 16.07 11.95 -10.25
N PHE A 127 16.41 10.91 -10.99
CA PHE A 127 17.68 10.19 -10.93
C PHE A 127 18.38 10.37 -12.28
N GLU A 128 19.68 10.65 -12.26
CA GLU A 128 20.51 10.68 -13.47
C GLU A 128 21.90 10.16 -13.11
N ASP A 129 22.44 9.26 -13.93
CA ASP A 129 23.78 8.70 -13.71
C ASP A 129 24.45 8.29 -15.03
N ASP A 130 25.79 8.25 -15.01
CA ASP A 130 26.58 7.72 -16.11
C ASP A 130 26.42 6.19 -16.16
N LEU A 131 26.21 5.63 -17.35
CA LEU A 131 25.97 4.20 -17.55
C LEU A 131 27.11 3.33 -16.99
N ALA A 132 28.35 3.84 -17.06
CA ALA A 132 29.54 3.16 -16.51
C ALA A 132 29.60 3.10 -14.98
N LEU A 133 28.80 3.91 -14.29
CA LEU A 133 28.70 3.95 -12.82
C LEU A 133 27.38 3.36 -12.31
N LEU A 134 26.50 2.96 -13.22
CA LEU A 134 25.14 2.52 -12.92
C LEU A 134 25.09 1.01 -12.71
N HIS A 135 25.47 0.57 -11.50
CA HIS A 135 25.31 -0.82 -11.12
C HIS A 135 23.83 -1.25 -11.17
N PRO A 136 23.48 -2.46 -11.68
CA PRO A 136 22.09 -2.92 -11.78
C PRO A 136 21.27 -2.83 -10.50
N GLN A 137 21.87 -3.13 -9.33
CA GLN A 137 21.17 -3.00 -8.04
C GLN A 137 20.77 -1.56 -7.73
N LYS A 138 21.60 -0.58 -8.10
CA LYS A 138 21.30 0.85 -7.94
C LYS A 138 20.08 1.23 -8.79
N LEU A 139 20.02 0.72 -10.02
CA LEU A 139 18.88 0.94 -10.89
C LEU A 139 17.61 0.26 -10.36
N ILE A 140 17.71 -0.96 -9.83
CA ILE A 140 16.60 -1.67 -9.18
C ILE A 140 15.99 -0.83 -8.06
N GLU A 141 16.82 -0.31 -7.15
CA GLU A 141 16.36 0.53 -6.06
C GLU A 141 15.63 1.79 -6.57
N VAL A 142 16.21 2.48 -7.56
CA VAL A 142 15.60 3.69 -8.15
C VAL A 142 14.25 3.36 -8.77
N LEU A 143 14.16 2.30 -9.56
CA LEU A 143 12.94 1.92 -10.27
C LEU A 143 11.84 1.44 -9.33
N GLN A 144 12.16 0.85 -8.19
CA GLN A 144 11.16 0.47 -7.20
C GLN A 144 10.70 1.67 -6.35
N ARG A 145 11.62 2.54 -5.92
CA ARG A 145 11.33 3.61 -4.96
C ARG A 145 10.83 4.90 -5.58
N LEU A 146 11.46 5.39 -6.66
CA LEU A 146 11.11 6.68 -7.28
C LEU A 146 9.65 6.72 -7.75
N PRO A 147 9.12 5.69 -8.45
CA PRO A 147 7.73 5.69 -8.89
C PRO A 147 6.73 5.71 -7.72
N LEU A 148 7.00 4.93 -6.66
CA LEU A 148 6.14 4.87 -5.47
C LEU A 148 6.08 6.22 -4.75
N GLU A 149 7.22 6.90 -4.63
CA GLU A 149 7.26 8.26 -4.09
C GLU A 149 6.50 9.23 -5.01
N ALA A 150 6.67 9.14 -6.33
CA ALA A 150 6.00 10.04 -7.27
C ALA A 150 4.45 9.94 -7.23
N ASP A 151 3.91 8.75 -6.99
CA ASP A 151 2.47 8.50 -6.81
C ASP A 151 1.95 8.96 -5.44
N SER A 152 2.76 8.79 -4.39
CA SER A 152 2.29 8.95 -3.00
C SER A 152 1.87 10.36 -2.62
N HIS A 153 2.28 11.38 -3.38
CA HIS A 153 2.15 12.79 -3.00
C HIS A 153 1.24 13.60 -3.93
N ASP A 154 0.46 12.96 -4.81
CA ASP A 154 -0.13 13.64 -5.95
C ASP A 154 -1.29 14.63 -5.64
N ALA A 155 -2.48 14.15 -5.27
CA ALA A 155 -3.65 15.03 -5.17
C ALA A 155 -3.72 15.77 -3.84
N TRP A 156 -3.08 15.26 -2.79
CA TRP A 156 -2.98 15.97 -1.51
C TRP A 156 -2.17 17.27 -1.65
N LEU A 157 -1.09 17.27 -2.44
CA LEU A 157 -0.31 18.48 -2.71
C LEU A 157 -1.12 19.55 -3.45
N ALA A 158 -1.95 19.12 -4.40
CA ALA A 158 -2.86 20.00 -5.12
C ALA A 158 -3.86 20.65 -4.15
N GLU A 159 -4.46 19.88 -3.23
CA GLU A 159 -5.43 20.39 -2.26
C GLU A 159 -4.78 21.32 -1.21
N GLN A 160 -3.66 20.91 -0.62
CA GLN A 160 -3.02 21.66 0.48
C GLN A 160 -2.29 22.92 -0.01
N PHE A 161 -1.49 22.78 -1.06
CA PHE A 161 -0.60 23.84 -1.51
C PHE A 161 -1.06 24.53 -2.79
N GLN A 162 -2.17 24.09 -3.40
CA GLN A 162 -2.68 24.63 -4.68
C GLN A 162 -1.66 24.48 -5.81
N LEU A 163 -0.88 23.40 -5.77
CA LEU A 163 0.05 23.07 -6.83
C LEU A 163 -0.71 22.53 -8.03
N GLN A 164 -0.24 22.87 -9.23
CA GLN A 164 -0.68 22.18 -10.43
C GLN A 164 0.07 20.85 -10.54
N MET A 165 -0.63 19.81 -10.95
CA MET A 165 -0.08 18.46 -11.08
C MET A 165 -0.05 18.07 -12.57
N PRO A 166 0.83 18.69 -13.37
CA PRO A 166 0.93 18.37 -14.78
C PRO A 166 1.33 16.91 -14.98
N ASP A 167 0.97 16.36 -16.14
CA ASP A 167 1.46 15.06 -16.62
C ASP A 167 0.99 13.83 -15.81
N ARG A 168 -0.11 13.95 -15.07
CA ARG A 168 -0.79 12.81 -14.43
C ARG A 168 -1.60 11.98 -15.42
N ALA A 169 -1.55 10.66 -15.28
CA ALA A 169 -2.42 9.74 -15.99
C ALA A 169 -3.82 9.75 -15.36
N PRO A 170 -4.89 9.82 -16.16
CA PRO A 170 -6.23 9.71 -15.63
C PRO A 170 -6.43 8.30 -15.05
N LEU A 171 -7.08 8.24 -13.90
CA LEU A 171 -7.52 6.97 -13.33
C LEU A 171 -8.73 6.46 -14.08
N THR A 172 -8.87 5.14 -14.15
CA THR A 172 -10.10 4.55 -14.71
C THR A 172 -11.23 4.78 -13.70
N PRO A 173 -12.29 5.52 -14.08
CA PRO A 173 -13.39 5.79 -13.17
C PRO A 173 -14.15 4.51 -12.83
N LEU A 174 -14.84 4.52 -11.69
CA LEU A 174 -15.75 3.45 -11.31
C LEU A 174 -16.96 3.46 -12.24
N SER A 175 -17.44 2.27 -12.59
CA SER A 175 -18.77 2.11 -13.17
C SER A 175 -19.86 2.53 -12.18
N GLU A 176 -21.09 2.77 -12.65
CA GLU A 176 -22.21 3.18 -11.79
C GLU A 176 -22.49 2.15 -10.68
N SER A 177 -22.36 0.85 -10.99
CA SER A 177 -22.55 -0.23 -10.01
C SER A 177 -21.42 -0.31 -9.00
N GLU A 178 -20.17 -0.12 -9.42
CA GLU A 178 -19.02 -0.03 -8.52
C GLU A 178 -19.14 1.20 -7.60
N TRP A 179 -19.57 2.35 -8.13
CA TRP A 179 -19.80 3.54 -7.33
C TRP A 179 -20.88 3.34 -6.27
N ALA A 180 -22.05 2.79 -6.66
CA ALA A 180 -23.13 2.51 -5.70
C ALA A 180 -22.64 1.61 -4.56
N ARG A 181 -21.90 0.55 -4.89
CA ARG A 181 -21.27 -0.34 -3.90
C ARG A 181 -20.23 0.38 -3.05
N ALA A 182 -19.41 1.26 -3.63
CA ALA A 182 -18.37 1.99 -2.89
C ALA A 182 -18.98 2.94 -1.86
N TRP A 183 -20.07 3.63 -2.22
CA TRP A 183 -20.81 4.49 -1.31
C TRP A 183 -21.45 3.71 -0.16
N GLU A 184 -22.05 2.55 -0.46
CA GLU A 184 -22.59 1.65 0.55
C GLU A 184 -21.49 1.15 1.50
N VAL A 185 -20.36 0.66 0.95
CA VAL A 185 -19.19 0.23 1.74
C VAL A 185 -18.72 1.35 2.66
N TRP A 186 -18.54 2.58 2.14
CA TRP A 186 -18.08 3.73 2.92
C TRP A 186 -19.02 4.05 4.09
N THR A 187 -20.31 4.17 3.80
CA THR A 187 -21.32 4.55 4.81
C THR A 187 -21.51 3.46 5.86
N MET A 188 -21.61 2.20 5.44
CA MET A 188 -21.75 1.06 6.37
C MET A 188 -20.50 0.87 7.23
N HIS A 189 -19.30 0.98 6.64
CA HIS A 189 -18.04 0.84 7.37
C HIS A 189 -17.94 1.84 8.51
N TRP A 190 -18.07 3.14 8.22
CA TRP A 190 -17.92 4.16 9.24
C TRP A 190 -19.06 4.20 10.26
N ALA A 191 -20.25 3.69 9.91
CA ALA A 191 -21.31 3.43 10.88
C ALA A 191 -20.94 2.27 11.83
N ALA A 192 -20.42 1.16 11.29
CA ALA A 192 -20.02 0.01 12.09
C ALA A 192 -18.83 0.33 13.02
N ILE A 193 -17.83 1.07 12.53
CA ILE A 193 -16.69 1.50 13.35
C ILE A 193 -17.15 2.42 14.50
N ASP A 194 -18.12 3.32 14.27
CA ASP A 194 -18.69 4.17 15.31
C ASP A 194 -19.43 3.34 16.39
N GLU A 195 -20.18 2.32 16.00
CA GLU A 195 -20.82 1.40 16.95
C GLU A 195 -19.80 0.59 17.75
N LEU A 196 -18.77 0.05 17.08
CA LEU A 196 -17.67 -0.67 17.73
C LEU A 196 -16.87 0.24 18.67
N MET A 197 -16.79 1.54 18.37
CA MET A 197 -16.14 2.52 19.24
C MET A 197 -16.86 2.68 20.58
N VAL A 198 -18.20 2.61 20.56
CA VAL A 198 -19.01 2.59 21.80
C VAL A 198 -18.68 1.35 22.64
N GLU A 199 -18.55 0.19 22.00
CA GLU A 199 -18.20 -1.05 22.69
C GLU A 199 -16.75 -1.07 23.19
N SER A 200 -15.81 -0.49 22.45
CA SER A 200 -14.42 -0.29 22.87
C SER A 200 -14.36 0.46 24.21
N ARG A 201 -15.06 1.61 24.29
CA ARG A 201 -15.12 2.44 25.51
C ARG A 201 -15.78 1.75 26.70
N ARG A 202 -16.78 0.90 26.45
CA ARG A 202 -17.42 0.08 27.50
C ARG A 202 -16.47 -0.96 28.06
N ARG A 203 -15.71 -1.63 27.19
CA ARG A 203 -14.78 -2.70 27.56
C ARG A 203 -13.50 -2.18 28.19
N ARG A 204 -13.04 -0.98 27.80
CA ARG A 204 -11.74 -0.41 28.20
C ARG A 204 -10.56 -1.35 27.92
N SER A 205 -10.66 -2.11 26.82
CA SER A 205 -9.62 -3.04 26.39
C SER A 205 -8.71 -2.34 25.37
N LEU A 206 -7.42 -2.26 25.69
CA LEU A 206 -6.42 -1.71 24.77
C LEU A 206 -6.33 -2.55 23.49
N ARG A 207 -6.35 -3.87 23.62
CA ARG A 207 -6.32 -4.80 22.47
C ARG A 207 -7.50 -4.58 21.53
N PHE A 208 -8.68 -4.34 22.09
CA PHE A 208 -9.88 -4.03 21.32
C PHE A 208 -9.73 -2.70 20.57
N LEU A 209 -9.20 -1.67 21.24
CA LEU A 209 -8.94 -0.37 20.62
C LEU A 209 -7.90 -0.49 19.49
N ASP A 210 -6.85 -1.28 19.68
CA ASP A 210 -5.82 -1.56 18.68
C ASP A 210 -6.42 -2.22 17.42
N ALA A 211 -7.18 -3.30 17.62
CA ALA A 211 -7.82 -4.02 16.55
C ALA A 211 -8.86 -3.15 15.82
N LEU A 212 -9.62 -2.34 16.56
CA LEU A 212 -10.59 -1.39 16.00
C LEU A 212 -9.90 -0.32 15.15
N GLY A 213 -8.82 0.28 15.66
CA GLY A 213 -8.03 1.28 14.94
C GLY A 213 -7.45 0.71 13.65
N SER A 214 -6.82 -0.47 13.73
CA SER A 214 -6.30 -1.19 12.56
C SER A 214 -7.41 -1.45 11.54
N LEU A 215 -8.56 -1.99 11.97
CA LEU A 215 -9.68 -2.29 11.08
C LEU A 215 -10.24 -1.03 10.40
N ALA A 216 -10.39 0.06 11.15
CA ALA A 216 -11.00 1.29 10.69
C ALA A 216 -10.33 1.85 9.43
N VAL A 217 -9.00 1.78 9.35
CA VAL A 217 -8.23 2.25 8.20
C VAL A 217 -8.00 1.14 7.17
N ASN A 218 -7.64 -0.07 7.61
CA ASN A 218 -7.17 -1.12 6.70
C ASN A 218 -8.30 -1.68 5.84
N GLN A 219 -9.52 -1.78 6.38
CA GLN A 219 -10.67 -2.28 5.62
C GLN A 219 -11.02 -1.35 4.45
N VAL A 220 -11.00 -0.03 4.66
CA VAL A 220 -11.24 0.94 3.58
C VAL A 220 -10.15 0.86 2.52
N ARG A 221 -8.87 0.79 2.93
CA ARG A 221 -7.72 0.66 2.03
C ARG A 221 -7.75 -0.63 1.20
N TYR A 222 -8.24 -1.70 1.80
CA TYR A 222 -8.41 -2.99 1.13
C TYR A 222 -9.58 -2.98 0.14
N LEU A 223 -10.74 -2.45 0.56
CA LEU A 223 -11.97 -2.53 -0.23
C LEU A 223 -12.04 -1.53 -1.37
N LEU A 224 -11.58 -0.29 -1.14
CA LEU A 224 -11.82 0.83 -2.05
C LEU A 224 -10.55 1.22 -2.80
N PRO A 225 -10.65 1.51 -4.12
CA PRO A 225 -9.55 2.07 -4.90
C PRO A 225 -9.41 3.58 -4.62
N LEU A 226 -9.15 3.91 -3.35
CA LEU A 226 -9.07 5.27 -2.84
C LEU A 226 -7.73 5.92 -3.26
N HIS A 227 -7.78 7.17 -3.70
CA HIS A 227 -6.62 7.96 -4.11
C HIS A 227 -6.76 9.42 -3.68
N GLY A 228 -5.71 10.20 -3.92
CA GLY A 228 -5.72 11.65 -3.72
C GLY A 228 -5.88 12.14 -2.28
N GLY A 229 -6.43 13.34 -2.11
CA GLY A 229 -6.44 14.07 -0.84
C GLY A 229 -7.20 13.35 0.28
N LEU A 230 -8.33 12.70 -0.04
CA LEU A 230 -9.08 11.92 0.95
C LEU A 230 -8.30 10.69 1.45
N ARG A 231 -7.53 10.01 0.57
CA ARG A 231 -6.64 8.92 0.97
C ARG A 231 -5.58 9.41 1.96
N ALA A 232 -4.96 10.55 1.66
CA ALA A 232 -3.93 11.15 2.49
C ALA A 232 -4.48 11.64 3.83
N GLU A 233 -5.64 12.31 3.85
CA GLU A 233 -6.32 12.72 5.08
C GLU A 233 -6.64 11.52 5.97
N LEU A 234 -7.16 10.43 5.40
CA LEU A 234 -7.41 9.19 6.14
C LEU A 234 -6.11 8.60 6.69
N ALA A 235 -5.01 8.65 5.95
CA ALA A 235 -3.71 8.18 6.40
C ALA A 235 -3.15 9.01 7.57
N GLU A 236 -3.16 10.33 7.45
CA GLU A 236 -2.72 11.25 8.51
C GLU A 236 -3.53 11.05 9.80
N HIS A 237 -4.85 10.86 9.67
CA HIS A 237 -5.68 10.54 10.82
C HIS A 237 -5.32 9.18 11.44
N ALA A 238 -5.06 8.17 10.59
CA ALA A 238 -4.74 6.83 11.03
C ALA A 238 -3.44 6.76 11.80
N ASP A 239 -2.38 7.40 11.29
CA ASP A 239 -1.05 7.38 11.90
C ASP A 239 -1.09 7.80 13.38
N ILE A 240 -1.97 8.73 13.75
CA ILE A 240 -2.14 9.16 15.14
C ILE A 240 -2.62 8.01 16.05
N TYR A 241 -3.63 7.25 15.64
CA TYR A 241 -4.22 6.21 16.50
C TYR A 241 -3.65 4.81 16.27
N THR A 242 -2.86 4.59 15.23
CA THR A 242 -2.21 3.30 14.96
C THR A 242 -0.73 3.28 15.35
N ASP A 243 -0.02 4.41 15.32
CA ASP A 243 1.45 4.41 15.43
C ASP A 243 2.02 5.52 16.34
N GLN A 244 1.65 6.79 16.10
CA GLN A 244 2.35 7.94 16.70
C GLN A 244 2.04 8.20 18.19
N GLU A 245 0.86 7.79 18.66
CA GLU A 245 0.42 8.12 20.02
C GLU A 245 0.35 6.87 20.88
N GLU A 246 1.01 6.91 22.05
CA GLU A 246 1.02 5.81 23.00
C GLU A 246 -0.16 5.88 23.99
N ASP A 247 -0.66 7.09 24.31
CA ASP A 247 -1.76 7.26 25.27
C ASP A 247 -3.08 6.74 24.70
N PRO A 248 -3.69 5.70 25.31
CA PRO A 248 -4.94 5.13 24.84
C PRO A 248 -6.10 6.12 24.75
N ASN A 249 -6.17 7.11 25.63
CA ASN A 249 -7.25 8.11 25.60
C ASN A 249 -7.08 9.07 24.43
N ARG A 250 -5.84 9.39 24.06
CA ARG A 250 -5.56 10.24 22.91
C ARG A 250 -5.78 9.48 21.60
N ARG A 251 -5.44 8.19 21.54
CA ARG A 251 -5.80 7.31 20.44
C ARG A 251 -7.31 7.17 20.26
N ASP A 252 -8.06 6.95 21.35
CA ASP A 252 -9.53 6.95 21.35
C ASP A 252 -10.08 8.25 20.78
N ALA A 253 -9.59 9.40 21.27
CA ALA A 253 -10.03 10.70 20.81
C ALA A 253 -9.68 10.94 19.33
N ALA A 254 -8.51 10.48 18.86
CA ALA A 254 -8.08 10.58 17.47
C ALA A 254 -8.94 9.73 16.53
N LEU A 255 -9.20 8.47 16.90
CA LEU A 255 -10.09 7.58 16.16
C LEU A 255 -11.52 8.17 16.09
N ALA A 256 -12.05 8.68 17.20
CA ALA A 256 -13.37 9.33 17.21
C ALA A 256 -13.44 10.56 16.29
N ARG A 257 -12.36 11.36 16.21
CA ARG A 257 -12.26 12.48 15.25
C ARG A 257 -12.24 11.97 13.81
N CYS A 258 -11.46 10.93 13.53
CA CYS A 258 -11.40 10.29 12.22
C CYS A 258 -12.78 9.79 11.78
N ILE A 259 -13.47 9.02 12.62
CA ILE A 259 -14.84 8.52 12.35
C ILE A 259 -15.76 9.68 12.00
N LYS A 260 -15.75 10.76 12.80
CA LYS A 260 -16.59 11.93 12.55
C LYS A 260 -16.27 12.57 11.20
N ALA A 261 -15.00 12.78 10.88
CA ALA A 261 -14.56 13.38 9.62
C ALA A 261 -14.98 12.51 8.43
N MET A 262 -14.72 11.21 8.49
CA MET A 262 -15.01 10.29 7.39
C MET A 262 -16.51 10.10 7.15
N ARG A 263 -17.35 10.18 8.19
CA ARG A 263 -18.82 10.18 8.06
C ARG A 263 -19.39 11.46 7.46
N GLN A 264 -18.62 12.55 7.47
CA GLN A 264 -18.99 13.85 6.89
C GLN A 264 -18.49 14.02 5.45
N VAL A 265 -17.82 13.01 4.89
CA VAL A 265 -17.39 13.05 3.49
C VAL A 265 -18.62 13.00 2.59
N GLU A 266 -18.76 14.05 1.78
CA GLU A 266 -19.83 14.16 0.79
C GLU A 266 -19.64 13.13 -0.35
N PRO A 267 -20.74 12.60 -0.94
CA PRO A 267 -20.67 11.62 -2.01
C PRO A 267 -19.78 12.06 -3.19
N ALA A 268 -19.90 13.32 -3.62
CA ALA A 268 -19.10 13.86 -4.71
C ALA A 268 -17.60 13.88 -4.39
N ARG A 269 -17.22 14.16 -3.14
CA ARG A 269 -15.82 14.13 -2.69
C ARG A 269 -15.28 12.71 -2.69
N LEU A 270 -16.05 11.74 -2.19
CA LEU A 270 -15.65 10.34 -2.25
C LEU A 270 -15.52 9.85 -3.70
N GLN A 271 -16.49 10.17 -4.56
CA GLN A 271 -16.46 9.77 -5.97
C GLN A 271 -15.22 10.29 -6.69
N ALA A 272 -14.85 11.55 -6.45
CA ALA A 272 -13.64 12.15 -7.01
C ALA A 272 -12.34 11.50 -6.49
N ALA A 273 -12.39 10.84 -5.32
CA ALA A 273 -11.27 10.15 -4.70
C ALA A 273 -11.23 8.64 -5.00
N LEU A 274 -12.10 8.11 -5.88
CA LEU A 274 -12.14 6.69 -6.25
C LEU A 274 -11.80 6.47 -7.72
N GLY A 275 -10.91 5.51 -8.02
CA GLY A 275 -10.52 5.19 -9.39
C GLY A 275 -9.49 4.07 -9.46
N HIS A 276 -9.55 3.24 -10.51
CA HIS A 276 -8.55 2.20 -10.74
C HIS A 276 -7.32 2.77 -11.42
N ALA A 277 -6.21 2.74 -10.71
CA ALA A 277 -4.91 3.14 -11.21
C ALA A 277 -4.17 1.95 -11.85
N SER A 278 -3.20 2.27 -12.72
CA SER A 278 -2.29 1.29 -13.30
C SER A 278 -0.94 1.35 -12.58
N TYR A 279 -0.34 0.20 -12.33
CA TYR A 279 0.89 0.11 -11.55
C TYR A 279 1.90 -0.76 -12.30
N ALA A 280 3.01 -0.15 -12.73
CA ALA A 280 4.16 -0.86 -13.27
C ALA A 280 4.83 -1.71 -12.18
N PHE A 281 4.88 -1.19 -10.96
CA PHE A 281 5.35 -1.89 -9.78
C PHE A 281 4.21 -2.05 -8.79
N SER A 282 4.04 -3.24 -8.21
CA SER A 282 3.04 -3.44 -7.16
C SER A 282 3.23 -2.39 -6.05
N PRO A 283 2.18 -1.61 -5.69
CA PRO A 283 2.23 -0.72 -4.54
C PRO A 283 2.13 -1.48 -3.20
N LEU A 284 1.94 -2.80 -3.25
CA LEU A 284 1.91 -3.69 -2.10
C LEU A 284 3.26 -4.40 -1.95
N GLN A 285 3.67 -4.62 -0.71
CA GLN A 285 4.88 -5.36 -0.38
C GLN A 285 4.66 -6.85 -0.65
N GLU A 286 5.69 -7.56 -1.09
CA GLU A 286 5.63 -9.02 -1.18
C GLU A 286 5.51 -9.60 0.24
N GLY A 287 4.51 -10.45 0.45
CA GLY A 287 4.30 -11.10 1.74
C GLY A 287 5.31 -12.23 1.97
N THR A 288 5.79 -12.36 3.20
CA THR A 288 6.76 -13.39 3.61
C THR A 288 6.10 -14.48 4.46
N VAL A 289 6.72 -15.66 4.49
CA VAL A 289 6.34 -16.76 5.37
C VAL A 289 6.43 -16.33 6.84
N SER A 290 7.47 -15.58 7.18
CA SER A 290 7.64 -14.97 8.51
C SER A 290 6.45 -14.09 8.90
N MET A 291 5.90 -13.32 7.95
CA MET A 291 4.72 -12.49 8.20
C MET A 291 3.48 -13.34 8.51
N ILE A 292 3.26 -14.44 7.79
CA ILE A 292 2.16 -15.39 8.09
C ILE A 292 2.37 -16.03 9.46
N ALA A 293 3.59 -16.47 9.78
CA ALA A 293 3.92 -17.07 11.07
C ALA A 293 3.73 -16.08 12.24
N SER A 294 4.03 -14.80 12.04
CA SER A 294 3.82 -13.76 13.04
C SER A 294 2.32 -13.45 13.24
N MET A 295 1.60 -13.23 12.13
CA MET A 295 0.22 -12.75 12.15
C MET A 295 -0.83 -13.85 12.36
N LEU A 296 -0.55 -15.10 11.98
CA LEU A 296 -1.49 -16.23 12.07
C LEU A 296 -0.90 -17.43 12.81
N GLY A 297 0.29 -17.30 13.40
CA GLY A 297 0.98 -18.40 14.06
C GLY A 297 0.56 -18.68 15.51
N PRO A 298 1.23 -19.66 16.15
CA PRO A 298 0.79 -20.21 17.43
C PRO A 298 0.63 -19.18 18.55
N HIS A 299 1.53 -18.19 18.62
CA HIS A 299 1.46 -17.17 19.66
C HIS A 299 0.21 -16.29 19.50
N ARG A 300 -0.08 -15.84 18.26
CA ARG A 300 -1.28 -15.05 17.96
C ARG A 300 -2.56 -15.86 18.17
N LEU A 301 -2.56 -17.12 17.72
CA LEU A 301 -3.68 -18.05 17.89
C LEU A 301 -3.95 -18.40 19.35
N GLN A 302 -2.92 -18.47 20.19
CA GLN A 302 -3.13 -18.69 21.62
C GLN A 302 -3.94 -17.54 22.23
N GLY A 303 -3.54 -16.29 21.99
CA GLY A 303 -4.22 -15.12 22.55
C GLY A 303 -5.68 -15.00 22.09
N THR A 304 -5.93 -15.16 20.79
CA THR A 304 -7.31 -15.13 20.25
C THR A 304 -8.12 -16.36 20.68
N GLY A 305 -7.48 -17.50 20.91
CA GLY A 305 -8.08 -18.72 21.46
C GLY A 305 -8.53 -18.55 22.91
N GLU A 306 -7.71 -17.93 23.76
CA GLU A 306 -8.06 -17.62 25.15
C GLU A 306 -9.29 -16.72 25.22
N LEU A 307 -9.34 -15.64 24.42
CA LEU A 307 -10.49 -14.76 24.30
C LEU A 307 -11.76 -15.52 23.90
N ARG A 308 -11.65 -16.41 22.91
CA ARG A 308 -12.76 -17.23 22.40
C ARG A 308 -13.30 -18.18 23.47
N THR A 309 -12.42 -18.92 24.16
CA THR A 309 -12.84 -19.84 25.23
C THR A 309 -13.37 -19.12 26.47
N GLY A 310 -12.91 -17.89 26.73
CA GLY A 310 -13.39 -17.03 27.81
C GLY A 310 -14.69 -16.28 27.49
N GLY A 311 -15.35 -16.54 26.36
CA GLY A 311 -16.61 -15.90 25.98
C GLY A 311 -16.46 -14.47 25.42
N ARG A 312 -15.24 -13.98 25.21
CA ARG A 312 -14.94 -12.65 24.62
C ARG A 312 -14.93 -12.72 23.09
N HIS A 313 -15.96 -13.34 22.51
CA HIS A 313 -16.02 -13.63 21.08
C HIS A 313 -15.94 -12.40 20.17
N LEU A 314 -16.57 -11.28 20.55
CA LEU A 314 -16.50 -10.04 19.78
C LEU A 314 -15.05 -9.56 19.61
N GLU A 315 -14.27 -9.64 20.68
CA GLU A 315 -12.88 -9.17 20.68
C GLU A 315 -11.97 -10.12 19.91
N ALA A 316 -12.14 -11.42 20.10
CA ALA A 316 -11.44 -12.43 19.31
C ALA A 316 -11.74 -12.28 17.81
N ALA A 317 -13.01 -12.10 17.44
CA ALA A 317 -13.42 -11.88 16.05
C ALA A 317 -12.82 -10.59 15.48
N LEU A 318 -12.87 -9.48 16.23
CA LEU A 318 -12.32 -8.21 15.78
C LEU A 318 -10.81 -8.28 15.54
N GLU A 319 -10.05 -8.90 16.45
CA GLU A 319 -8.61 -9.11 16.28
C GLU A 319 -8.32 -9.95 15.02
N LEU A 320 -9.02 -11.06 14.84
CA LEU A 320 -8.82 -11.93 13.67
C LEU A 320 -9.20 -11.24 12.36
N ILE A 321 -10.32 -10.51 12.31
CA ILE A 321 -10.69 -9.74 11.12
C ILE A 321 -9.62 -8.70 10.81
N ALA A 322 -9.14 -7.96 11.82
CA ALA A 322 -8.09 -6.97 11.65
C ALA A 322 -6.79 -7.58 11.10
N ASP A 323 -6.40 -8.78 11.56
CA ASP A 323 -5.21 -9.48 11.09
C ASP A 323 -5.35 -9.91 9.62
N PHE A 324 -6.46 -10.53 9.23
CA PHE A 324 -6.72 -10.94 7.84
C PHE A 324 -6.80 -9.73 6.90
N VAL A 325 -7.50 -8.68 7.33
CA VAL A 325 -7.61 -7.45 6.54
C VAL A 325 -6.23 -6.80 6.41
N TYR A 326 -5.42 -6.73 7.47
CA TYR A 326 -4.06 -6.20 7.40
C TYR A 326 -3.20 -6.94 6.36
N LEU A 327 -3.19 -8.27 6.40
CA LEU A 327 -2.46 -9.12 5.45
C LEU A 327 -2.89 -8.87 4.01
N LEU A 328 -4.17 -8.58 3.79
CA LEU A 328 -4.68 -8.23 2.46
C LEU A 328 -4.49 -6.76 2.11
N THR A 329 -4.36 -5.84 3.07
CA THR A 329 -4.22 -4.41 2.78
C THR A 329 -2.84 -4.07 2.25
N TYR A 330 -1.78 -4.64 2.84
CA TYR A 330 -0.40 -4.19 2.61
C TYR A 330 0.44 -5.16 1.81
N GLN A 331 0.11 -6.45 1.83
CA GLN A 331 0.90 -7.49 1.19
C GLN A 331 0.23 -8.00 -0.07
N ILE A 332 1.05 -8.39 -1.05
CA ILE A 332 0.66 -9.24 -2.17
C ILE A 332 1.14 -10.67 -1.89
N TRP A 333 0.29 -11.65 -2.21
CA TRP A 333 0.53 -13.06 -1.89
C TRP A 333 0.44 -13.92 -3.15
N PRO A 334 1.05 -15.11 -3.16
CA PRO A 334 0.71 -16.14 -4.13
C PRO A 334 -0.79 -16.41 -4.16
N GLU A 335 -1.33 -16.67 -5.36
CA GLU A 335 -2.79 -16.79 -5.58
C GLU A 335 -3.51 -17.74 -4.61
N PRO A 336 -2.99 -18.95 -4.30
CA PRO A 336 -3.67 -19.86 -3.37
C PRO A 336 -3.81 -19.29 -1.95
N LEU A 337 -2.79 -18.57 -1.47
CA LEU A 337 -2.80 -17.96 -0.13
C LEU A 337 -3.70 -16.73 -0.12
N GLU A 338 -3.65 -15.89 -1.15
CA GLU A 338 -4.56 -14.73 -1.24
C GLU A 338 -6.02 -15.18 -1.28
N GLN A 339 -6.33 -16.23 -2.05
CA GLN A 339 -7.66 -16.80 -2.13
C GLN A 339 -8.13 -17.33 -0.77
N ALA A 340 -7.28 -18.08 -0.05
CA ALA A 340 -7.62 -18.60 1.27
C ALA A 340 -7.94 -17.48 2.29
N LEU A 341 -7.14 -16.39 2.29
CA LEU A 341 -7.39 -15.22 3.13
C LEU A 341 -8.73 -14.55 2.82
N ARG A 342 -9.07 -14.42 1.53
CA ARG A 342 -10.32 -13.80 1.06
C ARG A 342 -11.54 -14.66 1.38
N GLU A 343 -11.47 -15.95 1.09
CA GLU A 343 -12.56 -16.89 1.36
C GLU A 343 -12.89 -16.96 2.84
N ALA A 344 -11.89 -16.85 3.72
CA ALA A 344 -12.11 -16.77 5.16
C ALA A 344 -12.94 -15.53 5.56
N LEU A 345 -12.62 -14.35 5.01
CA LEU A 345 -13.40 -13.13 5.25
C LEU A 345 -14.80 -13.20 4.64
N ASP A 346 -14.94 -13.73 3.42
CA ASP A 346 -16.23 -13.90 2.76
C ASP A 346 -17.15 -14.84 3.55
N GLN A 347 -16.61 -15.94 4.07
CA GLN A 347 -17.36 -16.88 4.92
C GLN A 347 -17.71 -16.28 6.29
N ALA A 348 -16.88 -15.39 6.83
CA ALA A 348 -17.15 -14.70 8.09
C ALA A 348 -18.21 -13.59 7.96
N SER A 349 -18.35 -13.00 6.77
CA SER A 349 -19.22 -11.84 6.51
C SER A 349 -20.67 -12.08 6.97
N GLY A 350 -21.20 -11.16 7.79
CA GLY A 350 -22.59 -11.21 8.25
C GLY A 350 -22.92 -12.28 9.29
N LYS A 351 -21.93 -13.08 9.74
CA LYS A 351 -22.13 -14.06 10.80
C LYS A 351 -22.08 -13.44 12.20
N PRO A 352 -22.73 -14.06 13.21
CA PRO A 352 -22.57 -13.66 14.60
C PRO A 352 -21.11 -13.74 15.06
N TRP A 353 -20.68 -12.82 15.91
CA TRP A 353 -19.29 -12.71 16.39
C TRP A 353 -18.68 -14.02 16.92
N ARG A 354 -19.49 -14.86 17.58
CA ARG A 354 -19.05 -16.17 18.05
C ARG A 354 -18.66 -17.09 16.90
N GLU A 355 -19.52 -17.20 15.89
CA GLU A 355 -19.23 -18.00 14.70
C GLU A 355 -18.04 -17.45 13.93
N VAL A 356 -17.92 -16.11 13.82
CA VAL A 356 -16.76 -15.46 13.18
C VAL A 356 -15.46 -15.80 13.90
N ALA A 357 -15.43 -15.66 15.24
CA ALA A 357 -14.25 -15.97 16.03
C ALA A 357 -13.84 -17.44 15.89
N ASP A 358 -14.80 -18.37 15.90
CA ASP A 358 -14.53 -19.80 15.70
C ASP A 358 -14.00 -20.07 14.29
N LEU A 359 -14.67 -19.54 13.26
CA LEU A 359 -14.32 -19.73 11.85
C LEU A 359 -12.93 -19.19 11.53
N LEU A 360 -12.68 -17.91 11.79
CA LEU A 360 -11.42 -17.27 11.42
C LEU A 360 -10.23 -17.83 12.21
N TRP A 361 -10.45 -18.26 13.46
CA TRP A 361 -9.39 -18.90 14.25
C TRP A 361 -8.97 -20.24 13.62
N HIS A 362 -9.93 -21.04 13.18
CA HIS A 362 -9.65 -22.30 12.48
C HIS A 362 -9.01 -22.08 11.11
N GLN A 363 -9.47 -21.08 10.35
CA GLN A 363 -8.88 -20.72 9.06
C GLN A 363 -7.44 -20.22 9.23
N ALA A 364 -7.17 -19.34 10.19
CA ALA A 364 -5.81 -18.88 10.51
C ALA A 364 -4.86 -20.04 10.83
N ALA A 365 -5.32 -21.01 11.64
CA ALA A 365 -4.54 -22.20 11.95
C ALA A 365 -4.30 -23.13 10.75
N GLN A 366 -5.21 -23.15 9.77
CA GLN A 366 -5.01 -23.90 8.52
C GLN A 366 -4.02 -23.19 7.61
N ILE A 367 -4.21 -21.89 7.38
CA ILE A 367 -3.34 -21.05 6.57
C ILE A 367 -1.91 -21.08 7.10
N ASN A 368 -1.72 -20.87 8.41
CA ASN A 368 -0.38 -20.91 9.00
C ASN A 368 0.30 -22.29 8.90
N ARG A 369 -0.46 -23.39 8.96
CA ARG A 369 0.12 -24.72 8.75
C ARG A 369 0.53 -24.98 7.31
N ALA A 370 -0.20 -24.42 6.35
CA ALA A 370 0.06 -24.60 4.93
C ALA A 370 1.11 -23.63 4.37
N HIS A 371 1.22 -22.42 4.93
CA HIS A 371 1.99 -21.31 4.37
C HIS A 371 2.87 -20.56 5.37
N GLY A 372 2.83 -20.93 6.66
CA GLY A 372 3.61 -20.29 7.73
C GLY A 372 4.85 -21.10 8.14
N GLN A 373 5.22 -22.13 7.36
CA GLN A 373 6.42 -22.94 7.56
C GLN A 373 7.28 -22.79 6.31
N ALA A 374 8.47 -22.19 6.45
CA ALA A 374 9.40 -22.04 5.35
C ALA A 374 10.22 -23.32 5.21
N ASP A 375 10.35 -23.82 3.98
CA ASP A 375 11.36 -24.82 3.64
C ASP A 375 12.76 -24.18 3.68
N GLU A 376 13.83 -24.98 3.76
CA GLU A 376 15.22 -24.46 3.87
C GLU A 376 15.61 -23.57 2.67
N ASP A 377 15.07 -23.85 1.48
CA ASP A 377 15.31 -23.08 0.26
C ASP A 377 14.54 -21.73 0.26
N GLU A 378 13.29 -21.71 0.75
CA GLU A 378 12.50 -20.47 0.87
C GLU A 378 13.11 -19.49 1.87
N ARG A 379 13.76 -20.00 2.93
CA ARG A 379 14.52 -19.16 3.87
C ARG A 379 15.74 -18.50 3.23
N ALA A 380 16.41 -19.17 2.30
CA ALA A 380 17.56 -18.62 1.60
C ALA A 380 17.12 -17.50 0.64
N GLU A 381 16.03 -17.71 -0.10
CA GLU A 381 15.44 -16.70 -1.00
C GLU A 381 14.87 -15.49 -0.22
N GLU A 382 14.20 -15.71 0.92
CA GLU A 382 13.72 -14.61 1.77
C GLU A 382 14.88 -13.73 2.24
N LEU A 383 15.99 -14.32 2.69
CA LEU A 383 17.18 -13.58 3.13
C LEU A 383 17.86 -12.79 2.00
N GLU A 384 17.78 -13.26 0.76
CA GLU A 384 18.32 -12.56 -0.42
C GLU A 384 17.38 -11.46 -0.96
N SER A 385 16.07 -11.56 -0.65
CA SER A 385 15.04 -10.63 -1.11
C SER A 385 14.89 -9.39 -0.22
N LEU A 386 15.41 -9.42 1.01
CA LEU A 386 15.38 -8.29 1.93
C LEU A 386 16.33 -7.18 1.43
N PRO A 387 15.84 -5.94 1.20
CA PRO A 387 16.75 -4.82 1.05
C PRO A 387 17.58 -4.69 2.33
N TYR A 388 18.90 -4.58 2.19
CA TYR A 388 19.78 -4.23 3.31
C TYR A 388 19.26 -2.91 3.90
N GLU A 389 18.74 -2.96 5.13
CA GLU A 389 18.26 -1.78 5.88
C GLU A 389 19.36 -0.74 6.12
#